data_AF-A0A177LUR9-F1
#
_entry.id   AF-A0A177LUR9-F1
#
_cell.length_a   1.000
_cell.length_b   1.000
_cell.length_c   1.000
_cell.angle_alpha   90.00
_cell.angle_beta   90.00
_cell.angle_gamma   90.00
#
_symmetry.space_group_name_H-M   'P 1'
#
loop_
_entity.id
_entity.type
_entity.pdbx_description
1 polymer ?
#
loop_
_entity_poly.entity_id
_entity_poly.type
_entity_poly.pdbx_seq_one_letter_code
_entity_poly.pdbx_strand_id
1 'polypeptide(L)' 'MGDWDFLHEMRDRGFSQEEITGAMACGYAPWEGEGIAKQERKAKWEELKSQRDSGEISPEEFKRRKTELFK' A
#
# COMPACT_ATOMS: atom_id res chain seq x y z
N MET A 1 20.19 10.45 -9.39
CA MET A 1 20.68 9.19 -8.78
C MET A 1 19.80 8.93 -7.59
N GLY A 2 19.09 7.80 -7.52
CA GLY A 2 18.29 7.50 -6.32
C GLY A 2 17.35 6.29 -6.42
N ASP A 3 17.04 5.81 -7.62
CA ASP A 3 16.02 4.75 -7.79
C ASP A 3 16.42 3.37 -7.23
N TRP A 4 17.64 3.23 -6.72
CA TRP A 4 18.20 1.97 -6.19
C TRP A 4 18.92 2.14 -4.85
N ASP A 5 18.86 3.31 -4.23
CA ASP A 5 19.55 3.58 -2.95
C ASP A 5 19.02 2.67 -1.84
N PHE A 6 17.71 2.38 -1.88
CA PHE A 6 17.06 1.44 -0.97
C PHE A 6 17.62 0.03 -1.06
N LEU A 7 18.20 -0.41 -2.19
CA LEU A 7 18.82 -1.75 -2.31
C LEU A 7 20.11 -1.84 -1.49
N HIS A 8 20.87 -0.75 -1.43
CA HIS A 8 22.04 -0.66 -0.55
C HIS A 8 21.61 -0.68 0.92
N GLU A 9 20.54 0.04 1.26
CA GLU A 9 19.96 0.04 2.61
C GLU A 9 19.40 -1.34 3.01
N MET A 10 18.77 -2.06 2.07
CA MET A 10 18.34 -3.45 2.28
C MET A 10 19.53 -4.37 2.54
N ARG A 11 20.62 -4.21 1.78
CA ARG A 11 21.83 -5.00 1.98
C ARG A 11 22.51 -4.71 3.32
N ASP A 12 22.50 -3.45 3.76
CA ASP A 12 23.05 -3.03 5.07
C ASP A 12 22.21 -3.55 6.24
N ARG A 13 20.88 -3.53 6.11
CA ARG A 13 19.95 -4.10 7.09
C ARG A 13 19.96 -5.63 7.15
N GLY A 14 20.68 -6.31 6.25
CA GLY A 14 20.82 -7.76 6.25
C GLY A 14 19.69 -8.53 5.57
N PHE A 15 18.95 -7.89 4.64
CA PHE A 15 17.93 -8.58 3.84
C PHE A 15 18.56 -9.64 2.94
N SER A 16 17.81 -10.71 2.68
CA SER A 16 18.27 -11.79 1.80
C SER A 16 18.36 -11.33 0.35
N GLN A 17 19.26 -11.96 -0.42
CA GLN A 17 19.48 -11.62 -1.82
C GLN A 17 18.20 -11.74 -2.65
N GLU A 18 17.33 -12.71 -2.34
CA GLU A 18 16.01 -12.88 -2.97
C GLU A 18 15.08 -11.69 -2.71
N GLU A 19 15.08 -11.13 -1.51
CA GLU A 19 14.25 -9.96 -1.17
C GLU A 19 14.76 -8.69 -1.86
N ILE A 20 16.08 -8.53 -1.95
CA ILE A 20 16.73 -7.44 -2.68
C ILE A 20 16.43 -7.55 -4.18
N THR A 21 16.48 -8.76 -4.75
CA THR A 21 16.13 -8.98 -6.16
C THR A 21 14.64 -8.73 -6.42
N GLY A 22 13.75 -9.11 -5.51
CA GLY A 22 12.32 -8.79 -5.61
C GLY A 22 12.04 -7.29 -5.59
N ALA A 23 12.69 -6.57 -4.68
CA ALA A 23 12.59 -5.11 -4.59
C ALA A 23 13.25 -4.42 -5.81
N MET A 24 14.36 -4.98 -6.32
CA MET A 24 14.99 -4.52 -7.55
C MET A 24 14.06 -4.70 -8.77
N ALA A 25 13.38 -5.85 -8.89
CA ALA A 25 12.45 -6.11 -9.99
C ALA A 25 11.20 -5.22 -9.93
N CYS A 26 10.74 -4.90 -8.73
CA CYS A 26 9.59 -4.02 -8.50
C CYS A 26 9.93 -2.52 -8.62
N GLY A 27 11.20 -2.14 -8.43
CA GLY A 27 11.63 -0.74 -8.46
C GLY A 27 11.24 0.06 -7.21
N TYR A 28 10.86 -0.60 -6.12
CA TYR A 28 10.56 0.02 -4.82
C TYR A 28 11.02 -0.89 -3.67
N ALA A 29 11.39 -0.29 -2.54
CA ALA A 29 11.78 -1.03 -1.34
C ALA A 29 10.58 -1.76 -0.73
N PRO A 30 10.77 -2.86 0.01
CA PRO A 30 9.66 -3.56 0.66
C PRO A 30 8.90 -2.67 1.66
N TRP A 31 9.60 -1.78 2.38
CA TRP A 31 8.96 -0.79 3.26
C TRP A 31 8.25 0.34 2.50
N GLU A 32 8.71 0.66 1.30
CA GLU A 32 7.98 1.56 0.39
C GLU A 32 6.74 0.85 -0.17
N GLY A 33 6.81 -0.46 -0.42
CA GLY A 33 5.68 -1.32 -0.77
C GLY A 33 4.62 -1.36 0.32
N GLU A 34 5.00 -1.44 1.60
CA GLU A 34 4.07 -1.25 2.73
C GLU A 34 3.46 0.16 2.76
N GLY A 35 4.26 1.17 2.44
CA GLY A 35 3.78 2.54 2.25
C GLY A 35 2.72 2.64 1.16
N ILE A 36 2.95 2.01 0.02
CA ILE A 36 2.02 1.95 -1.12
C ILE A 36 0.75 1.20 -0.73
N ALA A 37 0.85 0.00 -0.15
CA ALA A 37 -0.31 -0.77 0.30
C ALA A 37 -1.15 -0.01 1.33
N LYS A 38 -0.51 0.77 2.22
CA LYS A 38 -1.18 1.64 3.19
C LYS A 38 -1.85 2.84 2.50
N GLN A 39 -1.20 3.44 1.50
CA GLN A 39 -1.75 4.53 0.70
C GLN A 39 -2.94 4.06 -0.13
N GLU A 40 -2.88 2.89 -0.77
CA GLU A 40 -3.99 2.31 -1.52
C GLU A 40 -5.18 2.01 -0.62
N ARG A 41 -4.94 1.47 0.58
CA ARG A 41 -6.00 1.24 1.57
C ARG A 41 -6.62 2.56 2.04
N LYS A 42 -5.80 3.60 2.23
CA LYS A 42 -6.27 4.94 2.56
C LYS A 42 -7.08 5.57 1.42
N ALA A 43 -6.63 5.43 0.17
CA ALA A 43 -7.30 5.94 -1.01
C ALA A 43 -8.68 5.29 -1.19
N LYS A 44 -8.78 3.96 -1.06
CA LYS A 44 -10.06 3.23 -1.09
C LYS A 44 -10.99 3.67 0.06
N TRP A 45 -10.44 3.94 1.25
CA TRP A 45 -11.22 4.49 2.37
C TRP A 45 -11.75 5.90 2.10
N GLU A 46 -10.94 6.76 1.50
CA GLU A 46 -11.33 8.12 1.10
C GLU A 46 -12.43 8.09 0.03
N GLU A 47 -12.28 7.23 -0.97
CA GLU A 47 -13.28 7.03 -2.03
C GLU A 47 -14.62 6.53 -1.45
N LEU A 48 -14.58 5.54 -0.55
CA LEU A 48 -15.77 5.05 0.15
C LEU A 48 -16.46 6.14 0.98
N LYS A 49 -15.68 6.98 1.67
CA LYS A 49 -16.24 8.13 2.41
C LYS A 49 -16.90 9.11 1.45
N SER A 50 -16.26 9.39 0.32
CA SER A 50 -16.79 10.29 -0.71
C SER A 50 -18.12 9.77 -1.27
N GLN A 51 -18.22 8.49 -1.61
CA GLN A 51 -19.47 7.86 -2.08
C GLN A 51 -20.59 7.91 -1.01
N ARG A 52 -20.24 7.81 0.27
CA ARG A 52 -21.21 7.95 1.37
C ARG A 52 -21.68 9.39 1.50
N ASP A 53 -20.78 10.35 1.30
CA ASP A 53 -21.08 11.78 1.39
C ASP A 53 -21.91 12.28 0.20
N SER A 54 -21.64 11.76 -1.00
CA SER A 54 -22.45 12.00 -2.21
C SER A 54 -23.83 11.34 -2.16
N GLY A 55 -24.05 10.42 -1.22
CA GLY A 55 -25.29 9.67 -1.08
C GLY A 55 -25.43 8.50 -2.07
N GLU A 56 -24.35 8.14 -2.78
CA GLU A 56 -24.33 6.99 -3.70
C GLU A 56 -24.44 5.65 -2.99
N ILE A 57 -23.93 5.55 -1.75
CA ILE A 57 -24.00 4.32 -0.95
C ILE A 57 -24.78 4.51 0.34
N SER A 58 -25.64 3.53 0.62
CA SER A 58 -26.34 3.42 1.91
C SER A 58 -25.34 3.14 3.04
N PRO A 59 -25.60 3.58 4.29
CA PRO A 59 -24.78 3.25 5.46
C PRO A 59 -24.54 1.74 5.66
N GLU A 60 -25.41 0.87 5.16
CA GLU A 60 -25.22 -0.59 5.19
C GLU A 60 -24.15 -1.06 4.19
N GLU A 61 -24.14 -0.52 2.97
CA GLU A 61 -23.09 -0.81 1.99
C GLU A 61 -21.72 -0.28 2.45
N PHE A 62 -21.68 0.91 3.06
CA PHE A 62 -20.45 1.45 3.63
C PHE A 62 -19.84 0.53 4.70
N LYS A 63 -20.67 -0.05 5.58
CA LYS A 63 -20.21 -1.00 6.61
C LYS A 63 -19.66 -2.29 5.99
N ARG A 64 -20.31 -2.83 4.95
CA ARG A 64 -19.81 -4.01 4.22
C ARG A 64 -18.45 -3.74 3.58
N ARG A 65 -18.36 -2.70 2.75
CA ARG A 65 -17.12 -2.36 2.03
C ARG A 65 -15.98 -1.97 2.96
N LYS A 66 -16.28 -1.32 4.09
CA LYS A 66 -15.29 -1.10 5.17
C LYS A 66 -14.73 -2.41 5.70
N THR A 67 -15.61 -3.38 5.99
CA THR A 67 -15.18 -4.67 6.56
C THR A 67 -14.28 -5.40 5.58
N GLU A 68 -14.56 -5.33 4.28
CA GLU A 68 -13.72 -5.92 3.23
C GLU A 68 -12.35 -5.22 3.09
N LEU A 69 -12.31 -3.90 3.28
CA LEU A 69 -11.08 -3.11 3.15
C LEU A 69 -10.07 -3.33 4.30
N PHE A 70 -10.57 -3.70 5.49
CA PHE A 70 -9.77 -3.87 6.71
C PHE A 70 -9.73 -5.34 7.19
N LYS A 71 -10.18 -6.29 6.37
CA LYS A 71 -10.09 -7.73 6.65
C LYS A 71 -8.65 -8.22 6.54
#